data_AF-A0ABD6WTJ2-F1
#
_entry.id   AF-A0ABD6WTJ2-F1
#
_cell.length_a   1.000
_cell.length_b   1.000
_cell.length_c   1.000
_cell.angle_alpha   90.00
_cell.angle_beta   90.00
_cell.angle_gamma   90.00
#
_symmetry.space_group_name_H-M   'P 1'
#
loop_
_entity.id
_entity.type
_entity.pdbx_description
1 polymer ?
#
loop_
_entity_poly.entity_id
_entity_poly.type
_entity_poly.pdbx_seq_one_letter_code
_entity_poly.pdbx_strand_id
1 'polypeptide(L)'
;MTTEQQNDKLDIVIRNEQDAYDFLKKLSDDELPELDNLNIQFIDWPVIQMKVVGERYHSTITPPIMKAFLKLQEGIYRAYAIAVYGEPKRLSEAEKKQLELVIKVAEGCSEFGDGGSINWTELFKALIAKMPSKYLLIGIMTFLVLYFGEGFYQDYLGDLKHQRELSATKETEKALIQAISIQTELTKETLEANKEIVNKVLDRHPTLEAIKIHSQETQNEFLRSASDADKVQLQGVSLTGAQAKVLASKPREIQPEFKDVRLDGMYRIITVHTELKTGFKVKIRNETTGNELTAEVQDDTFENQYKQAIQNGTFEKRPVELTINAKQKVKDGLISDAVIIKAVLHQKQK
;
A
#
# COMPACT_ATOMS: atom_id res chain seq x y z
N MET A 1 -61.35 3.35 -16.48
CA MET A 1 -60.37 2.40 -17.04
C MET A 1 -59.03 2.79 -16.44
N THR A 2 -58.58 1.96 -15.50
CA THR A 2 -57.41 2.13 -14.67
C THR A 2 -56.15 2.00 -15.51
N THR A 3 -55.31 3.01 -15.45
CA THR A 3 -53.97 3.02 -16.04
C THR A 3 -53.08 2.12 -15.19
N GLU A 4 -52.83 0.89 -15.63
CA GLU A 4 -51.71 0.09 -15.14
C GLU A 4 -50.42 0.74 -15.66
N GLN A 5 -49.83 1.62 -14.85
CA GLN A 5 -48.40 1.92 -14.99
C GLN A 5 -47.64 0.68 -14.51
N GLN A 6 -47.27 -0.20 -15.43
CA GLN A 6 -46.17 -1.13 -15.22
C GLN A 6 -44.92 -0.29 -14.99
N ASN A 7 -44.52 -0.11 -13.72
CA ASN A 7 -43.15 0.26 -13.39
C ASN A 7 -42.27 -0.92 -13.83
N ASP A 8 -41.68 -0.82 -15.02
CA ASP A 8 -40.62 -1.73 -15.46
C ASP A 8 -39.44 -1.58 -14.47
N LYS A 9 -39.35 -2.51 -13.52
CA LYS A 9 -38.19 -2.63 -12.65
C LYS A 9 -37.03 -3.16 -13.47
N LEU A 10 -35.88 -2.52 -13.36
CA LEU A 10 -34.66 -2.98 -13.98
C LEU A 10 -34.02 -4.03 -13.08
N ASP A 11 -34.08 -5.29 -13.50
CA ASP A 11 -33.46 -6.42 -12.81
C ASP A 11 -31.97 -6.50 -13.16
N ILE A 12 -31.11 -6.34 -12.14
CA ILE A 12 -29.66 -6.52 -12.22
C ILE A 12 -29.29 -7.79 -11.46
N VAL A 13 -28.68 -8.75 -12.16
CA VAL A 13 -28.22 -10.01 -11.56
C VAL A 13 -26.70 -10.04 -11.61
N ILE A 14 -26.06 -10.17 -10.46
CA ILE A 14 -24.61 -10.25 -10.29
C ILE A 14 -24.26 -11.69 -9.90
N ARG A 15 -23.61 -12.40 -10.82
CA ARG A 15 -23.27 -13.84 -10.68
C ARG A 15 -21.78 -14.08 -10.49
N ASN A 16 -20.97 -13.10 -10.84
CA ASN A 16 -19.52 -13.16 -10.83
C ASN A 16 -18.93 -11.75 -10.71
N GLU A 17 -17.60 -11.69 -10.64
CA GLU A 17 -16.86 -10.43 -10.54
C GLU A 17 -17.06 -9.52 -11.76
N GLN A 18 -17.17 -10.06 -12.97
CA GLN A 18 -17.33 -9.22 -14.17
C GLN A 18 -18.70 -8.53 -14.21
N ASP A 19 -19.78 -9.22 -13.82
CA ASP A 19 -21.10 -8.59 -13.67
C ASP A 19 -21.04 -7.42 -12.67
N ALA A 20 -20.23 -7.55 -11.61
CA ALA A 20 -20.03 -6.51 -10.62
C ALA A 20 -19.26 -5.31 -11.18
N TYR A 21 -18.21 -5.52 -11.98
CA TYR A 21 -17.50 -4.44 -12.68
C TYR A 21 -18.38 -3.74 -13.71
N ASP A 22 -19.14 -4.49 -14.50
CA ASP A 22 -20.04 -3.95 -15.51
C ASP A 22 -21.11 -3.08 -14.86
N PHE A 23 -21.66 -3.53 -13.72
CA PHE A 23 -22.61 -2.74 -12.94
C PHE A 23 -21.95 -1.51 -12.30
N LEU A 24 -20.75 -1.64 -11.73
CA LEU A 24 -19.99 -0.51 -11.19
C LEU A 24 -19.65 0.53 -12.27
N LYS A 25 -19.35 0.08 -13.49
CA LYS A 25 -19.11 0.97 -14.64
C LYS A 25 -20.37 1.73 -15.02
N LYS A 26 -21.51 1.05 -15.19
CA LYS A 26 -22.81 1.69 -15.48
C LYS A 26 -23.21 2.70 -14.40
N LEU A 27 -23.00 2.34 -13.13
CA LEU A 27 -23.13 3.27 -12.02
C LEU A 27 -22.18 4.45 -12.21
N SER A 28 -20.89 4.24 -12.42
CA SER A 28 -19.95 5.36 -12.57
C SER A 28 -20.29 6.28 -13.75
N ASP A 29 -20.81 5.76 -14.86
CA ASP A 29 -21.03 6.50 -16.11
C ASP A 29 -22.41 7.17 -16.23
N ASP A 30 -23.23 7.15 -15.17
CA ASP A 30 -24.59 7.72 -15.19
C ASP A 30 -25.50 7.05 -16.23
N GLU A 31 -25.23 5.79 -16.58
CA GLU A 31 -25.97 5.03 -17.60
C GLU A 31 -27.21 4.31 -17.05
N LEU A 32 -27.54 4.48 -15.78
CA LEU A 32 -28.68 3.84 -15.13
C LEU A 32 -29.87 4.81 -14.95
N PRO A 33 -31.11 4.32 -15.10
CA PRO A 33 -32.31 5.10 -14.80
C PRO A 33 -32.47 5.36 -13.29
N GLU A 34 -33.61 5.90 -12.86
CA GLU A 34 -33.90 6.15 -11.44
C GLU A 34 -33.68 4.90 -10.57
N LEU A 35 -32.95 5.10 -9.47
CA LEU A 35 -32.49 4.01 -8.59
C LEU A 35 -33.64 3.24 -7.93
N ASP A 36 -34.80 3.88 -7.78
CA ASP A 36 -35.99 3.33 -7.11
C ASP A 36 -36.61 2.15 -7.88
N ASN A 37 -36.26 1.99 -9.16
CA ASN A 37 -36.71 0.89 -10.01
C ASN A 37 -35.67 -0.23 -10.14
N LEU A 38 -34.53 -0.16 -9.45
CA LEU A 38 -33.51 -1.21 -9.49
C LEU A 38 -33.86 -2.37 -8.55
N ASN A 39 -33.83 -3.59 -9.08
CA ASN A 39 -33.86 -4.80 -8.29
C ASN A 39 -32.54 -5.55 -8.49
N ILE A 40 -31.71 -5.59 -7.45
CA ILE A 40 -30.37 -6.18 -7.49
C ILE A 40 -30.40 -7.55 -6.82
N GLN A 41 -29.89 -8.56 -7.50
CA GLN A 41 -29.76 -9.92 -7.00
C GLN A 41 -28.34 -10.43 -7.14
N PHE A 42 -27.79 -10.96 -6.05
CA PHE A 42 -26.51 -11.64 -6.00
C PHE A 42 -26.73 -13.15 -6.03
N ILE A 43 -26.00 -13.86 -6.90
CA ILE A 43 -26.05 -15.32 -7.04
C ILE A 43 -24.63 -15.85 -6.97
N ASP A 44 -24.33 -16.67 -5.96
CA ASP A 44 -23.03 -17.35 -5.75
C ASP A 44 -21.78 -16.45 -5.67
N TRP A 45 -21.96 -15.13 -5.77
CA TRP A 45 -20.96 -14.09 -5.60
C TRP A 45 -21.59 -12.92 -4.84
N PRO A 46 -20.88 -12.23 -3.93
CA PRO A 46 -19.46 -12.38 -3.59
C PRO A 46 -19.20 -13.47 -2.54
N VAL A 47 -18.08 -14.17 -2.70
CA VAL A 47 -17.60 -15.22 -1.79
C VAL A 47 -16.09 -15.09 -1.59
N ILE A 48 -15.61 -15.51 -0.42
CA ILE A 48 -14.18 -15.64 -0.15
C ILE A 48 -13.80 -17.11 -0.11
N GLN A 49 -12.78 -17.49 -0.87
CA GLN A 49 -12.27 -18.85 -0.89
C GLN A 49 -10.76 -18.85 -0.65
N MET A 50 -10.34 -19.63 0.35
CA MET A 50 -8.93 -19.85 0.66
C MET A 50 -8.69 -21.34 0.90
N LYS A 51 -7.63 -21.90 0.33
CA LYS A 51 -7.21 -23.28 0.59
C LYS A 51 -5.76 -23.29 1.04
N VAL A 52 -5.49 -23.92 2.18
CA VAL A 52 -4.14 -24.05 2.73
C VAL A 52 -3.77 -25.52 2.87
N VAL A 53 -2.59 -25.86 2.39
CA VAL A 53 -2.02 -27.21 2.44
C VAL A 53 -0.69 -27.15 3.18
N GLY A 54 -0.51 -28.05 4.13
CA GLY A 54 0.74 -28.28 4.85
C GLY A 54 0.53 -29.16 6.08
N GLU A 55 1.61 -29.62 6.70
CA GLU A 55 1.57 -30.55 7.84
C GLU A 55 0.67 -30.06 8.98
N ARG A 56 0.64 -28.74 9.21
CA ARG A 56 -0.14 -28.09 10.27
C ARG A 56 -1.59 -27.78 9.89
N TYR A 57 -2.01 -28.10 8.67
CA TYR A 57 -3.24 -27.62 8.03
C TYR A 57 -4.21 -28.76 7.65
N HIS A 58 -4.36 -29.73 8.55
CA HIS A 58 -5.29 -30.86 8.42
C HIS A 58 -6.62 -30.55 9.11
N SER A 59 -7.53 -29.86 8.39
CA SER A 59 -8.82 -29.42 8.94
C SER A 59 -8.67 -28.51 10.18
N THR A 60 -7.61 -27.71 10.21
CA THR A 60 -7.21 -26.88 11.35
C THR A 60 -7.07 -25.43 10.94
N ILE A 61 -7.48 -24.52 11.83
CA ILE A 61 -7.20 -23.09 11.68
C ILE A 61 -6.08 -22.68 12.63
N THR A 62 -4.98 -22.18 12.08
CA THR A 62 -3.88 -21.67 12.89
C THR A 62 -4.19 -20.23 13.35
N PRO A 63 -3.65 -19.76 14.48
CA PRO A 63 -3.86 -18.38 14.92
C PRO A 63 -3.50 -17.31 13.87
N PRO A 64 -2.43 -17.44 13.06
CA PRO A 64 -2.18 -16.52 11.95
C PRO A 64 -3.29 -16.47 10.89
N ILE A 65 -3.82 -17.63 10.48
CA ILE A 65 -4.94 -17.69 9.52
C ILE A 65 -6.19 -17.05 10.13
N MET A 66 -6.51 -17.37 11.39
CA MET A 66 -7.64 -16.75 12.10
C MET A 66 -7.49 -15.21 12.13
N LYS A 67 -6.29 -14.70 12.40
CA LYS A 67 -6.01 -13.26 12.39
C LYS A 67 -6.27 -12.63 11.02
N ALA A 68 -5.98 -13.32 9.93
CA ALA A 68 -6.28 -12.83 8.58
C ALA A 68 -7.80 -12.71 8.35
N PHE A 69 -8.59 -13.70 8.79
CA PHE A 69 -10.05 -13.63 8.72
C PHE A 69 -10.65 -12.55 9.63
N LEU A 70 -10.11 -12.35 10.84
CA LEU A 70 -10.54 -11.25 11.70
C LEU A 70 -10.27 -9.89 11.05
N LYS A 71 -9.10 -9.74 10.40
CA LYS A 71 -8.77 -8.53 9.64
C LYS A 71 -9.68 -8.32 8.43
N LEU A 72 -10.08 -9.41 7.76
CA LEU A 72 -11.10 -9.37 6.71
C LEU A 72 -12.44 -8.86 7.26
N GLN A 73 -12.90 -9.43 8.39
CA GLN A 73 -14.14 -9.01 9.03
C GLN A 73 -14.12 -7.52 9.44
N GLU A 74 -13.02 -7.06 10.03
CA GLU A 74 -12.82 -5.64 10.37
C GLU A 74 -12.83 -4.75 9.12
N GLY A 75 -12.19 -5.22 8.03
CA GLY A 75 -12.18 -4.56 6.73
C GLY A 75 -13.57 -4.40 6.14
N ILE A 76 -14.39 -5.45 6.17
CA ILE A 76 -15.80 -5.43 5.72
C ILE A 76 -16.60 -4.40 6.51
N TYR A 77 -16.50 -4.41 7.84
CA TYR A 77 -17.22 -3.43 8.67
C TYR A 77 -16.81 -1.99 8.36
N ARG A 78 -15.51 -1.74 8.18
CA ARG A 78 -14.99 -0.41 7.89
C ARG A 78 -15.39 0.05 6.50
N ALA A 79 -15.28 -0.81 5.51
CA ALA A 79 -15.65 -0.51 4.13
C ALA A 79 -17.16 -0.21 4.02
N TYR A 80 -17.99 -1.01 4.68
CA TYR A 80 -19.42 -0.74 4.81
C TYR A 80 -19.67 0.64 5.46
N ALA A 81 -18.98 0.96 6.55
CA ALA A 81 -19.16 2.25 7.22
C ALA A 81 -18.82 3.43 6.28
N ILE A 82 -17.71 3.35 5.54
CA ILE A 82 -17.30 4.37 4.58
C ILE A 82 -18.29 4.47 3.42
N ALA A 83 -18.77 3.35 2.89
CA ALA A 83 -19.73 3.34 1.79
C ALA A 83 -21.10 3.91 2.18
N VAL A 84 -21.61 3.56 3.38
CA VAL A 84 -22.95 3.94 3.84
C VAL A 84 -22.97 5.31 4.50
N TYR A 85 -21.95 5.63 5.31
CA TYR A 85 -21.90 6.86 6.11
C TYR A 85 -20.95 7.92 5.54
N GLY A 86 -20.13 7.58 4.54
CA GLY A 86 -19.12 8.48 3.97
C GLY A 86 -17.83 8.59 4.80
N GLU A 87 -17.81 8.03 6.01
CA GLU A 87 -16.70 8.12 6.95
C GLU A 87 -16.53 6.84 7.78
N PRO A 88 -15.34 6.58 8.34
CA PRO A 88 -15.15 5.49 9.28
C PRO A 88 -16.03 5.69 10.52
N LYS A 89 -16.92 4.73 10.80
CA LYS A 89 -17.84 4.79 11.94
C LYS A 89 -18.03 3.40 12.55
N ARG A 90 -18.31 3.37 13.86
CA ARG A 90 -18.70 2.13 14.56
C ARG A 90 -20.10 1.70 14.12
N LEU A 91 -20.21 0.46 13.66
CA LEU A 91 -21.48 -0.17 13.30
C LEU A 91 -22.28 -0.59 14.53
N SER A 92 -23.60 -0.57 14.40
CA SER A 92 -24.52 -1.18 15.36
C SER A 92 -24.38 -2.71 15.38
N GLU A 93 -24.80 -3.35 16.46
CA GLU A 93 -24.73 -4.82 16.57
C GLU A 93 -25.62 -5.52 15.53
N ALA A 94 -26.73 -4.89 15.11
CA ALA A 94 -27.58 -5.41 14.03
C ALA A 94 -26.86 -5.40 12.68
N GLU A 95 -26.16 -4.31 12.33
CA GLU A 95 -25.38 -4.22 11.09
C GLU A 95 -24.20 -5.19 11.10
N LYS A 96 -23.46 -5.29 12.22
CA LYS A 96 -22.36 -6.26 12.34
C LYS A 96 -22.85 -7.68 12.08
N LYS A 97 -23.96 -8.07 12.70
CA LYS A 97 -24.54 -9.40 12.54
C LYS A 97 -24.95 -9.70 11.10
N GLN A 98 -25.40 -8.70 10.33
CA GLN A 98 -25.73 -8.87 8.91
C GLN A 98 -24.48 -9.05 8.03
N LEU A 99 -23.34 -8.54 8.47
CA LEU A 99 -22.06 -8.55 7.77
C LEU A 99 -21.08 -9.59 8.32
N GLU A 100 -21.53 -10.43 9.25
CA GLU A 100 -20.69 -11.42 9.92
C GLU A 100 -20.36 -12.58 8.98
N LEU A 101 -19.07 -12.85 8.79
CA LEU A 101 -18.58 -13.98 8.02
C LEU A 101 -18.59 -15.25 8.86
N VAL A 102 -19.17 -16.31 8.31
CA VAL A 102 -19.12 -17.65 8.89
C VAL A 102 -18.17 -18.52 8.08
N ILE A 103 -16.94 -18.65 8.55
CA ILE A 103 -15.90 -19.45 7.87
C ILE A 103 -16.08 -20.93 8.20
N LYS A 104 -16.34 -21.75 7.18
CA LYS A 104 -16.39 -23.22 7.29
C LYS A 104 -15.03 -23.82 6.97
N VAL A 105 -14.65 -24.89 7.69
CA VAL A 105 -13.41 -25.65 7.45
C VAL A 105 -13.79 -27.04 6.95
N ALA A 106 -13.36 -27.40 5.73
CA ALA A 106 -13.59 -28.73 5.15
C ALA A 106 -12.51 -29.75 5.54
N GLU A 107 -12.78 -31.05 5.32
CA GLU A 107 -11.89 -32.14 5.71
C GLU A 107 -10.80 -32.43 4.65
N GLY A 108 -9.57 -32.74 5.09
CA GLY A 108 -8.46 -33.21 4.24
C GLY A 108 -7.54 -32.11 3.67
N CYS A 109 -8.01 -30.87 3.64
CA CYS A 109 -7.22 -29.65 3.46
C CYS A 109 -7.95 -28.51 4.18
N SER A 110 -7.23 -27.51 4.68
CA SER A 110 -7.88 -26.38 5.33
C SER A 110 -8.43 -25.44 4.24
N GLU A 111 -9.56 -25.85 3.68
CA GLU A 111 -10.37 -25.07 2.76
C GLU A 111 -11.35 -24.25 3.59
N PHE A 112 -11.20 -22.95 3.46
CA PHE A 112 -11.96 -21.92 4.14
C PHE A 112 -12.84 -21.22 3.12
N GLY A 113 -14.14 -21.23 3.39
CA GLY A 113 -15.09 -20.45 2.62
C GLY A 113 -16.14 -19.86 3.54
N ASP A 114 -16.63 -18.67 3.20
CA ASP A 114 -17.80 -18.10 3.86
C ASP A 114 -19.11 -18.72 3.35
N GLY A 115 -19.06 -19.40 2.20
CA GLY A 115 -20.20 -20.10 1.61
C GLY A 115 -21.41 -19.20 1.37
N GLY A 116 -21.19 -17.90 1.11
CA GLY A 116 -22.26 -16.91 0.98
C GLY A 116 -23.00 -16.64 2.29
N SER A 117 -22.32 -16.72 3.43
CA SER A 117 -22.92 -16.51 4.76
C SER A 117 -23.64 -15.17 4.90
N ILE A 118 -23.17 -14.15 4.17
CA ILE A 118 -23.82 -12.85 4.08
C ILE A 118 -24.86 -12.87 2.95
N ASN A 119 -26.12 -12.52 3.29
CA ASN A 119 -27.17 -12.35 2.29
C ASN A 119 -27.08 -10.96 1.65
N TRP A 120 -26.19 -10.82 0.66
CA TRP A 120 -25.94 -9.57 -0.06
C TRP A 120 -27.18 -9.02 -0.76
N THR A 121 -28.04 -9.88 -1.31
CA THR A 121 -29.29 -9.47 -1.95
C THR A 121 -30.21 -8.74 -0.98
N GLU A 122 -30.46 -9.32 0.19
CA GLU A 122 -31.34 -8.68 1.19
C GLU A 122 -30.69 -7.45 1.83
N LEU A 123 -29.37 -7.48 2.06
CA LEU A 123 -28.63 -6.32 2.55
C LEU A 123 -28.70 -5.13 1.58
N PHE A 124 -28.49 -5.35 0.29
CA PHE A 124 -28.59 -4.30 -0.73
C PHE A 124 -30.01 -3.75 -0.84
N LYS A 125 -31.03 -4.62 -0.90
CA LYS A 125 -32.44 -4.19 -0.95
C LYS A 125 -32.80 -3.30 0.23
N ALA A 126 -32.39 -3.70 1.45
CA ALA A 126 -32.65 -2.93 2.66
C ALA A 126 -31.95 -1.56 2.64
N LEU A 127 -30.73 -1.48 2.09
CA LEU A 127 -29.98 -0.23 2.01
C LEU A 127 -30.54 0.73 0.97
N ILE A 128 -30.86 0.24 -0.23
CA ILE A 128 -31.47 1.05 -1.30
C ILE A 128 -32.81 1.60 -0.82
N ALA A 129 -33.65 0.78 -0.18
CA ALA A 129 -34.94 1.22 0.33
C ALA A 129 -34.83 2.30 1.42
N LYS A 130 -33.76 2.28 2.23
CA LYS A 130 -33.53 3.25 3.31
C LYS A 130 -32.90 4.55 2.81
N MET A 131 -32.01 4.46 1.83
CA MET A 131 -31.24 5.58 1.31
C MET A 131 -30.89 5.32 -0.16
N PRO A 132 -31.79 5.61 -1.11
CA PRO A 132 -31.50 5.46 -2.53
C PRO A 132 -30.49 6.55 -2.93
N SER A 133 -29.21 6.19 -2.87
CA SER A 133 -28.11 7.07 -3.25
C SER A 133 -27.20 6.34 -4.22
N LYS A 134 -26.85 7.02 -5.29
CA LYS A 134 -25.91 6.50 -6.27
C LYS A 134 -24.53 6.28 -5.66
N TYR A 135 -24.10 7.19 -4.78
CA TYR A 135 -22.84 7.07 -4.06
C TYR A 135 -22.80 5.83 -3.17
N LEU A 136 -23.91 5.51 -2.49
CA LEU A 136 -24.02 4.30 -1.66
C LEU A 136 -23.77 3.05 -2.51
N LEU A 137 -24.45 2.93 -3.66
CA LEU A 137 -24.28 1.79 -4.57
C LEU A 137 -22.85 1.69 -5.10
N ILE A 138 -22.28 2.81 -5.54
CA ILE A 138 -20.87 2.87 -5.98
C ILE A 138 -19.96 2.39 -4.84
N GLY A 139 -20.11 2.94 -3.64
CA GLY A 139 -19.27 2.61 -2.49
C GLY A 139 -19.33 1.13 -2.11
N ILE A 140 -20.52 0.52 -2.06
CA ILE A 140 -20.67 -0.89 -1.73
C ILE A 140 -20.13 -1.78 -2.86
N MET A 141 -20.43 -1.46 -4.12
CA MET A 141 -19.91 -2.23 -5.26
C MET A 141 -18.38 -2.16 -5.34
N THR A 142 -17.79 -0.98 -5.11
CA THR A 142 -16.34 -0.80 -5.00
C THR A 142 -15.76 -1.64 -3.87
N PHE A 143 -16.38 -1.62 -2.69
CA PHE A 143 -15.98 -2.49 -1.59
C PHE A 143 -16.02 -3.98 -1.98
N LEU A 144 -17.08 -4.44 -2.64
CA LEU A 144 -17.23 -5.83 -3.03
C LEU A 144 -16.14 -6.29 -4.01
N VAL A 145 -15.89 -5.52 -5.09
CA VAL A 145 -14.84 -5.88 -6.06
C VAL A 145 -13.44 -5.83 -5.43
N LEU A 146 -13.19 -4.91 -4.50
CA LEU A 146 -11.88 -4.79 -3.86
C LEU A 146 -11.59 -5.96 -2.89
N TYR A 147 -12.58 -6.46 -2.16
CA TYR A 147 -12.38 -7.53 -1.16
C TYR A 147 -12.62 -8.94 -1.71
N PHE A 148 -13.58 -9.09 -2.63
CA PHE A 148 -14.02 -10.39 -3.14
C PHE A 148 -13.72 -10.59 -4.63
N GLY A 149 -13.21 -9.58 -5.32
CA GLY A 149 -12.76 -9.70 -6.71
C GLY A 149 -11.41 -10.40 -6.82
N GLU A 150 -11.35 -11.43 -7.66
CA GLU A 150 -10.12 -12.13 -8.01
C GLU A 150 -9.22 -11.23 -8.87
N GLY A 151 -9.79 -10.52 -9.84
CA GLY A 151 -9.04 -9.63 -10.74
C GLY A 151 -8.29 -8.52 -10.00
N PHE A 152 -8.92 -7.91 -8.98
CA PHE A 152 -8.25 -6.90 -8.15
C PHE A 152 -7.10 -7.51 -7.33
N TYR A 153 -7.30 -8.70 -6.75
CA TYR A 153 -6.25 -9.40 -6.02
C TYR A 153 -5.08 -9.78 -6.93
N GLN A 154 -5.35 -10.25 -8.15
CA GLN A 154 -4.34 -10.56 -9.15
C GLN A 154 -3.51 -9.33 -9.54
N ASP A 155 -4.16 -8.19 -9.81
CA ASP A 155 -3.48 -6.92 -10.10
C ASP A 155 -2.56 -6.50 -8.94
N TYR A 156 -3.07 -6.56 -7.71
CA TYR A 156 -2.29 -6.29 -6.51
C TYR A 156 -1.07 -7.21 -6.37
N LEU A 157 -1.22 -8.52 -6.62
CA LEU A 157 -0.10 -9.45 -6.62
C LEU A 157 0.90 -9.16 -7.74
N GLY A 158 0.43 -8.73 -8.91
CA GLY A 158 1.27 -8.29 -10.02
C GLY A 158 2.13 -7.08 -9.65
N ASP A 159 1.52 -6.07 -9.03
CA ASP A 159 2.21 -4.89 -8.53
C ASP A 159 3.24 -5.25 -7.44
N LEU A 160 2.86 -6.11 -6.49
CA LEU A 160 3.79 -6.62 -5.48
C LEU A 160 4.95 -7.38 -6.13
N LYS A 161 4.67 -8.30 -7.05
CA LYS A 161 5.69 -9.07 -7.77
C LYS A 161 6.67 -8.13 -8.46
N HIS A 162 6.18 -7.15 -9.21
CA HIS A 162 7.02 -6.17 -9.91
C HIS A 162 7.91 -5.39 -8.93
N GLN A 163 7.35 -4.90 -7.82
CA GLN A 163 8.12 -4.22 -6.77
C GLN A 163 9.21 -5.13 -6.16
N ARG A 164 8.94 -6.43 -6.03
CA ARG A 164 9.94 -7.41 -5.57
C ARG A 164 11.02 -7.69 -6.59
N GLU A 165 10.68 -7.79 -7.87
CA GLU A 165 11.69 -7.97 -8.93
C GLU A 165 12.70 -6.82 -8.93
N LEU A 166 12.23 -5.58 -8.73
CA LEU A 166 13.08 -4.39 -8.67
C LEU A 166 13.97 -4.32 -7.42
N SER A 167 13.55 -4.93 -6.31
CA SER A 167 14.25 -4.84 -5.02
C SER A 167 15.02 -6.12 -4.64
N ALA A 168 14.81 -7.23 -5.34
CA ALA A 168 15.44 -8.50 -5.03
C ALA A 168 16.94 -8.49 -5.35
N THR A 169 17.77 -8.65 -4.32
CA THR A 169 19.23 -8.73 -4.48
C THR A 169 19.74 -10.16 -4.48
N LYS A 170 19.01 -11.09 -3.84
CA LYS A 170 19.42 -12.49 -3.68
C LYS A 170 18.92 -13.34 -4.83
N GLU A 171 19.77 -14.22 -5.34
CA GLU A 171 19.41 -15.10 -6.46
C GLU A 171 18.25 -16.05 -6.12
N THR A 172 18.20 -16.55 -4.89
CA THR A 172 17.10 -17.39 -4.41
C THR A 172 15.76 -16.66 -4.35
N GLU A 173 15.78 -15.38 -3.98
CA GLU A 173 14.58 -14.53 -3.95
C GLU A 173 14.10 -14.24 -5.38
N LYS A 174 15.03 -13.90 -6.29
CA LYS A 174 14.73 -13.71 -7.72
C LYS A 174 14.11 -14.96 -8.34
N ALA A 175 14.69 -16.14 -8.07
CA ALA A 175 14.17 -17.41 -8.57
C ALA A 175 12.74 -17.69 -8.07
N LEU A 176 12.47 -17.44 -6.78
CA LEU A 176 11.13 -17.59 -6.21
C LEU A 176 10.13 -16.64 -6.86
N ILE A 177 10.51 -15.37 -7.08
CA ILE A 177 9.65 -14.34 -7.69
C ILE A 177 9.36 -14.67 -9.16
N GLN A 178 10.37 -15.07 -9.93
CA GLN A 178 10.20 -15.47 -11.33
C GLN A 178 9.30 -16.70 -11.47
N ALA A 179 9.37 -17.63 -10.52
CA ALA A 179 8.52 -18.81 -10.47
C ALA A 179 7.06 -18.51 -10.07
N ILE A 180 6.72 -17.27 -9.66
CA ILE A 180 5.33 -16.88 -9.39
C ILE A 180 4.60 -16.76 -10.73
N SER A 181 3.75 -17.73 -11.02
CA SER A 181 2.76 -17.66 -12.09
C SER A 181 1.41 -17.22 -11.50
N ILE A 182 0.99 -16.01 -11.81
CA ILE A 182 -0.39 -15.56 -11.60
C ILE A 182 -1.17 -16.12 -12.80
N GLN A 183 -1.67 -17.33 -12.68
CA GLN A 183 -2.60 -17.90 -13.66
C GLN A 183 -3.94 -17.20 -13.46
N THR A 184 -4.49 -16.68 -14.55
CA THR A 184 -5.81 -16.04 -14.56
C THR A 184 -6.59 -16.56 -15.75
N GLU A 185 -7.89 -16.77 -15.53
CA GLU A 185 -8.84 -17.05 -16.61
C GLU A 185 -9.25 -15.75 -17.33
N LEU A 186 -9.00 -14.58 -16.72
CA LEU A 186 -9.26 -13.27 -17.29
C LEU A 186 -8.19 -12.89 -18.30
N THR A 187 -8.59 -12.25 -19.40
CA THR A 187 -7.61 -11.70 -20.34
C THR A 187 -6.91 -10.49 -19.72
N LYS A 188 -5.68 -10.20 -20.17
CA LYS A 188 -4.96 -8.99 -19.74
C LYS A 188 -5.77 -7.72 -20.00
N GLU A 189 -6.46 -7.67 -21.14
CA GLU A 189 -7.33 -6.55 -21.51
C GLU A 189 -8.49 -6.38 -20.52
N THR A 190 -9.12 -7.47 -20.08
CA THR A 190 -10.18 -7.42 -19.06
C THR A 190 -9.64 -6.94 -17.71
N LEU A 191 -8.46 -7.39 -17.29
CA LEU A 191 -7.83 -6.92 -16.04
C LEU A 191 -7.49 -5.43 -16.10
N GLU A 192 -6.93 -4.96 -17.21
CA GLU A 192 -6.64 -3.53 -17.43
C GLU A 192 -7.92 -2.69 -17.41
N ALA A 193 -8.97 -3.12 -18.11
CA ALA A 193 -10.27 -2.45 -18.10
C ALA A 193 -10.89 -2.39 -16.70
N ASN A 194 -10.84 -3.48 -15.93
CA ASN A 194 -11.35 -3.52 -14.56
C ASN A 194 -10.55 -2.60 -13.63
N LYS A 195 -9.22 -2.53 -13.80
CA LYS A 195 -8.36 -1.58 -13.08
C LYS A 195 -8.72 -0.13 -13.41
N GLU A 196 -8.98 0.18 -14.67
CA GLU A 196 -9.42 1.53 -15.09
C GLU A 196 -10.76 1.93 -14.47
N ILE A 197 -11.73 1.01 -14.41
CA ILE A 197 -13.04 1.25 -13.75
C ILE A 197 -12.82 1.63 -12.28
N VAL A 198 -12.02 0.85 -11.56
CA VAL A 198 -11.73 1.12 -10.14
C VAL A 198 -11.03 2.48 -9.97
N ASN A 199 -9.99 2.75 -10.75
CA ASN A 199 -9.27 4.03 -10.64
C ASN A 199 -10.17 5.23 -10.93
N LYS A 200 -11.01 5.14 -11.97
CA LYS A 200 -11.98 6.19 -12.31
C LYS A 200 -12.98 6.45 -11.19
N VAL A 201 -13.44 5.40 -10.50
CA VAL A 201 -14.33 5.53 -9.34
C VAL A 201 -13.61 6.21 -8.18
N LEU A 202 -12.37 5.82 -7.89
CA LEU A 202 -11.57 6.38 -6.80
C LEU A 202 -11.19 7.84 -7.04
N ASP A 203 -10.89 8.22 -8.29
CA ASP A 203 -10.64 9.61 -8.68
C ASP A 203 -11.86 10.51 -8.46
N ARG A 204 -13.06 9.98 -8.73
CA ARG A 204 -14.33 10.70 -8.51
C ARG A 204 -14.78 10.70 -7.05
N HIS A 205 -14.40 9.67 -6.29
CA HIS A 205 -14.77 9.48 -4.89
C HIS A 205 -13.54 9.17 -4.02
N PRO A 206 -12.70 10.17 -3.71
CA PRO A 206 -11.44 9.95 -2.98
C PRO A 206 -11.60 9.34 -1.58
N THR A 207 -12.78 9.48 -0.97
CA THR A 207 -13.13 8.85 0.31
C THR A 207 -13.07 7.31 0.24
N LEU A 208 -13.27 6.73 -0.95
CA LEU A 208 -13.21 5.29 -1.18
C LEU A 208 -11.78 4.75 -1.29
N GLU A 209 -10.75 5.60 -1.43
CA GLU A 209 -9.34 5.17 -1.47
C GLU A 209 -8.95 4.43 -0.19
N ALA A 210 -9.51 4.82 0.96
CA ALA A 210 -9.32 4.12 2.21
C ALA A 210 -9.76 2.65 2.13
N ILE A 211 -10.82 2.33 1.37
CA ILE A 211 -11.30 0.96 1.18
C ILE A 211 -10.26 0.14 0.40
N LYS A 212 -9.68 0.72 -0.66
CA LYS A 212 -8.61 0.08 -1.45
C LYS A 212 -7.38 -0.21 -0.60
N ILE A 213 -6.89 0.77 0.16
CA ILE A 213 -5.74 0.62 1.04
C ILE A 213 -5.99 -0.52 2.04
N HIS A 214 -7.13 -0.52 2.71
CA HIS A 214 -7.45 -1.55 3.70
C HIS A 214 -7.67 -2.93 3.08
N SER A 215 -8.22 -3.02 1.87
CA SER A 215 -8.30 -4.30 1.15
C SER A 215 -6.90 -4.87 0.90
N GLN A 216 -5.98 -4.06 0.37
CA GLN A 216 -4.59 -4.49 0.13
C GLN A 216 -3.88 -4.90 1.43
N GLU A 217 -4.12 -4.17 2.53
CA GLU A 217 -3.61 -4.55 3.85
C GLU A 217 -4.16 -5.89 4.34
N THR A 218 -5.44 -6.18 4.09
CA THR A 218 -6.09 -7.46 4.40
C THR A 218 -5.52 -8.58 3.56
N GLN A 219 -5.41 -8.40 2.24
CA GLN A 219 -4.79 -9.35 1.32
C GLN A 219 -3.33 -9.64 1.70
N ASN A 220 -2.57 -8.63 2.13
CA ASN A 220 -1.22 -8.81 2.65
C ASN A 220 -1.17 -9.63 3.94
N GLU A 221 -2.16 -9.51 4.82
CA GLU A 221 -2.25 -10.33 6.04
C GLU A 221 -2.48 -11.80 5.68
N PHE A 222 -3.31 -12.09 4.68
CA PHE A 222 -3.46 -13.45 4.17
C PHE A 222 -2.13 -14.02 3.65
N LEU A 223 -1.37 -13.26 2.85
CA LEU A 223 -0.04 -13.67 2.39
C LEU A 223 0.92 -13.95 3.55
N ARG A 224 0.92 -13.11 4.59
CA ARG A 224 1.75 -13.31 5.80
C ARG A 224 1.35 -14.56 6.56
N SER A 225 0.05 -14.77 6.73
CA SER A 225 -0.52 -15.85 7.51
C SER A 225 -0.25 -17.23 6.91
N ALA A 226 -0.11 -17.31 5.58
CA ALA A 226 0.14 -18.55 4.85
C ALA A 226 1.64 -18.81 4.57
N SER A 227 2.55 -18.04 5.19
CA SER A 227 3.99 -18.10 4.88
C SER A 227 4.69 -19.41 5.30
N ASP A 228 4.08 -20.21 6.18
CA ASP A 228 4.57 -21.52 6.62
C ASP A 228 3.83 -22.70 5.95
N ALA A 229 2.93 -22.43 5.00
CA ALA A 229 2.22 -23.45 4.25
C ALA A 229 3.06 -23.99 3.07
N ASP A 230 2.82 -25.23 2.68
CA ASP A 230 3.42 -25.80 1.46
C ASP A 230 2.79 -25.15 0.23
N LYS A 231 1.47 -25.00 0.26
CA LYS A 231 0.67 -24.37 -0.80
C LYS A 231 -0.49 -23.58 -0.21
N VAL A 232 -0.74 -22.40 -0.75
CA VAL A 232 -1.90 -21.56 -0.48
C VAL A 232 -2.60 -21.21 -1.77
N GLN A 233 -3.92 -21.28 -1.78
CA GLN A 233 -4.77 -20.74 -2.83
C GLN A 233 -5.68 -19.68 -2.20
N LEU A 234 -5.75 -18.50 -2.77
CA LEU A 234 -6.65 -17.42 -2.32
C LEU A 234 -7.27 -16.78 -3.56
N GLN A 235 -8.59 -16.71 -3.64
CA GLN A 235 -9.33 -16.12 -4.77
C GLN A 235 -8.75 -16.54 -6.13
N GLY A 236 -8.72 -17.84 -6.39
CA GLY A 236 -8.20 -18.42 -7.65
C GLY A 236 -6.67 -18.51 -7.76
N VAL A 237 -5.90 -17.65 -7.08
CA VAL A 237 -4.44 -17.61 -7.21
C VAL A 237 -3.74 -18.60 -6.28
N SER A 238 -2.86 -19.45 -6.84
CA SER A 238 -2.08 -20.45 -6.11
C SER A 238 -0.61 -20.03 -5.94
N LEU A 239 -0.11 -20.04 -4.71
CA LEU A 239 1.26 -19.73 -4.32
C LEU A 239 1.81 -20.79 -3.37
N THR A 240 3.14 -20.91 -3.29
CA THR A 240 3.81 -21.61 -2.17
C THR A 240 3.95 -20.68 -0.96
N GLY A 241 4.11 -21.21 0.25
CA GLY A 241 4.34 -20.38 1.44
C GLY A 241 5.62 -19.54 1.33
N ALA A 242 6.66 -20.06 0.68
CA ALA A 242 7.88 -19.32 0.38
C ALA A 242 7.62 -18.11 -0.54
N GLN A 243 6.82 -18.28 -1.59
CA GLN A 243 6.41 -17.18 -2.47
C GLN A 243 5.55 -16.15 -1.74
N ALA A 244 4.56 -16.60 -0.96
CA ALA A 244 3.71 -15.73 -0.15
C ALA A 244 4.55 -14.90 0.85
N LYS A 245 5.55 -15.53 1.48
CA LYS A 245 6.49 -14.87 2.38
C LYS A 245 7.29 -13.77 1.67
N VAL A 246 7.85 -14.05 0.49
CA VAL A 246 8.62 -13.06 -0.28
C VAL A 246 7.73 -11.86 -0.67
N LEU A 247 6.53 -12.11 -1.18
CA LEU A 247 5.59 -11.06 -1.57
C LEU A 247 5.16 -10.19 -0.37
N ALA A 248 4.87 -10.81 0.76
CA ALA A 248 4.41 -10.12 1.97
C ALA A 248 5.48 -9.21 2.63
N SER A 249 6.76 -9.44 2.35
CA SER A 249 7.88 -9.09 3.24
C SER A 249 8.28 -7.61 3.40
N LYS A 250 7.53 -6.55 3.10
CA LYS A 250 8.06 -5.16 2.89
C LYS A 250 9.29 -5.07 1.93
N PRO A 251 9.26 -4.25 0.87
CA PRO A 251 10.46 -4.00 0.08
C PRO A 251 11.56 -3.52 1.02
N ARG A 252 12.77 -4.07 0.89
CA ARG A 252 13.92 -3.47 1.56
C ARG A 252 14.04 -2.07 0.93
N GLU A 253 14.02 -1.01 1.74
CA GLU A 253 14.41 0.31 1.23
C GLU A 253 15.75 0.11 0.57
N ILE A 254 15.81 0.29 -0.75
CA ILE A 254 17.06 0.35 -1.48
C ILE A 254 17.76 1.53 -0.85
N GLN A 255 18.70 1.25 0.05
CA GLN A 255 19.49 2.31 0.66
C GLN A 255 20.04 3.13 -0.50
N PRO A 256 19.88 4.46 -0.49
CA PRO A 256 20.39 5.27 -1.58
C PRO A 256 21.86 4.90 -1.76
N GLU A 257 22.25 4.56 -2.98
CA GLU A 257 23.65 4.26 -3.24
C GLU A 257 24.41 5.58 -3.05
N PHE A 258 25.29 5.60 -2.07
CA PHE A 258 26.14 6.74 -1.75
C PHE A 258 27.56 6.39 -2.17
N LYS A 259 28.22 7.32 -2.86
CA LYS A 259 29.67 7.27 -3.06
C LYS A 259 30.33 8.27 -2.12
N ASP A 260 31.46 7.86 -1.53
CA ASP A 260 32.28 8.78 -0.75
C ASP A 260 32.94 9.78 -1.71
N VAL A 261 32.74 11.07 -1.43
CA VAL A 261 33.32 12.17 -2.18
C VAL A 261 34.10 13.08 -1.24
N ARG A 262 35.20 13.63 -1.76
CA ARG A 262 36.04 14.57 -1.04
C ARG A 262 35.80 15.97 -1.60
N LEU A 263 35.40 16.90 -0.74
CA LEU A 263 35.00 18.26 -1.09
C LEU A 263 35.99 19.28 -0.53
N ASP A 264 37.27 19.09 -0.83
CA ASP A 264 38.33 19.94 -0.31
C ASP A 264 38.37 21.30 -1.02
N GLY A 265 38.71 22.34 -0.27
CA GLY A 265 38.92 23.67 -0.85
C GLY A 265 38.80 24.81 0.16
N MET A 266 38.68 26.01 -0.39
CA MET A 266 38.51 27.23 0.39
C MET A 266 37.03 27.49 0.65
N TYR A 267 36.67 27.55 1.93
CA TYR A 267 35.30 27.77 2.35
C TYR A 267 35.18 28.95 3.30
N ARG A 268 34.06 29.65 3.24
CA ARG A 268 33.64 30.61 4.25
C ARG A 268 32.56 30.02 5.12
N ILE A 269 32.69 30.20 6.43
CA ILE A 269 31.70 29.76 7.41
C ILE A 269 30.61 30.83 7.50
N ILE A 270 29.36 30.42 7.27
CA ILE A 270 28.19 31.30 7.26
C ILE A 270 27.48 31.26 8.62
N THR A 271 27.22 30.05 9.11
CA THR A 271 26.42 29.83 10.33
C THR A 271 27.00 28.67 11.11
N VAL A 272 27.02 28.79 12.44
CA VAL A 272 27.39 27.72 13.36
C VAL A 272 26.17 27.38 14.21
N HIS A 273 25.72 26.13 14.14
CA HIS A 273 24.61 25.59 14.93
C HIS A 273 25.17 24.87 16.16
N THR A 274 24.85 25.40 17.34
CA THR A 274 25.34 24.92 18.64
C THR A 274 24.28 24.17 19.45
N GLU A 275 23.13 23.86 18.86
CA GLU A 275 21.99 23.23 19.55
C GLU A 275 22.12 21.69 19.70
N LEU A 276 23.23 21.12 19.25
CA LEU A 276 23.47 19.67 19.28
C LEU A 276 24.09 19.25 20.62
N LYS A 277 23.66 18.09 21.16
CA LYS A 277 24.17 17.55 22.44
C LYS A 277 25.64 17.11 22.38
N THR A 278 26.16 16.86 21.18
CA THR A 278 27.55 16.45 20.89
C THR A 278 27.98 17.06 19.56
N GLY A 279 29.08 17.84 19.54
CA GLY A 279 29.57 18.51 18.33
C GLY A 279 28.79 19.75 17.91
N PHE A 280 29.14 20.31 16.76
CA PHE A 280 28.45 21.46 16.16
C PHE A 280 28.38 21.33 14.62
N LYS A 281 27.30 21.83 14.03
CA LYS A 281 27.12 21.85 12.56
C LYS A 281 27.42 23.23 12.02
N VAL A 282 28.19 23.30 10.94
CA VAL A 282 28.53 24.56 10.28
C VAL A 282 27.98 24.60 8.88
N LYS A 283 27.28 25.69 8.55
CA LYS A 283 26.91 26.00 7.18
C LYS A 283 28.08 26.72 6.53
N ILE A 284 28.61 26.16 5.44
CA ILE A 284 29.79 26.66 4.74
C ILE A 284 29.46 26.97 3.28
N ARG A 285 30.16 27.94 2.70
CA ARG A 285 30.08 28.30 1.27
C ARG A 285 31.44 28.12 0.63
N ASN A 286 31.51 27.39 -0.48
CA ASN A 286 32.74 27.25 -1.26
C ASN A 286 33.04 28.58 -1.97
N GLU A 287 34.26 29.11 -1.84
CA GLU A 287 34.65 30.40 -2.44
C GLU A 287 34.80 30.32 -3.96
N THR A 288 35.08 29.14 -4.52
CA THR A 288 35.24 28.95 -5.97
C THR A 288 33.90 28.68 -6.66
N THR A 289 33.07 27.80 -6.11
CA THR A 289 31.82 27.37 -6.75
C THR A 289 30.59 28.13 -6.26
N GLY A 290 30.69 28.84 -5.14
CA GLY A 290 29.56 29.53 -4.50
C GLY A 290 28.55 28.59 -3.81
N ASN A 291 28.74 27.27 -3.92
CA ASN A 291 27.82 26.29 -3.37
C ASN A 291 27.84 26.29 -1.83
N GLU A 292 26.65 26.20 -1.24
CA GLU A 292 26.48 26.09 0.21
C GLU A 292 26.19 24.66 0.61
N LEU A 293 26.78 24.22 1.71
CA LEU A 293 26.48 22.92 2.32
C LEU A 293 26.60 23.00 3.84
N THR A 294 25.90 22.13 4.54
CA THR A 294 26.00 21.99 6.00
C THR A 294 26.88 20.80 6.32
N ALA A 295 27.94 21.02 7.08
CA ALA A 295 28.88 19.99 7.49
C ALA A 295 28.93 19.86 9.01
N GLU A 296 29.15 18.64 9.49
CA GLU A 296 29.30 18.32 10.90
C GLU A 296 30.77 18.34 11.31
N VAL A 297 31.05 18.93 12.46
CA VAL A 297 32.36 18.88 13.12
C VAL A 297 32.22 17.96 14.32
N GLN A 298 32.88 16.79 14.27
CA GLN A 298 32.87 15.83 15.37
C GLN A 298 33.61 16.41 16.57
N ASP A 299 33.09 16.27 17.79
CA ASP A 299 33.67 16.93 18.97
C ASP A 299 34.89 16.18 19.54
N ASP A 300 34.86 14.84 19.48
CA ASP A 300 35.73 13.96 20.25
C ASP A 300 37.05 13.60 19.54
N THR A 301 37.09 13.70 18.22
CA THR A 301 38.26 13.37 17.37
C THR A 301 38.88 14.58 16.68
N PHE A 302 38.25 15.75 16.81
CA PHE A 302 38.64 16.95 16.08
C PHE A 302 39.58 17.82 16.92
N GLU A 303 40.82 17.93 16.47
CA GLU A 303 41.88 18.60 17.19
C GLU A 303 41.53 20.08 17.48
N ASN A 304 41.93 20.57 18.66
CA ASN A 304 41.66 21.94 19.10
C ASN A 304 42.13 23.01 18.10
N GLN A 305 43.22 22.75 17.36
CA GLN A 305 43.74 23.65 16.33
C GLN A 305 42.75 23.89 15.18
N TYR A 306 41.97 22.88 14.81
CA TYR A 306 40.98 23.00 13.75
C TYR A 306 39.72 23.71 14.23
N LYS A 307 39.33 23.52 15.50
CA LYS A 307 38.26 24.30 16.14
C LYS A 307 38.61 25.79 16.16
N GLN A 308 39.85 26.13 16.50
CA GLN A 308 40.35 27.52 16.47
C GLN A 308 40.37 28.09 15.04
N ALA A 309 40.74 27.31 14.02
CA ALA A 309 40.72 27.77 12.64
C ALA A 309 39.29 28.12 12.17
N ILE A 310 38.30 27.29 12.52
CA ILE A 310 36.88 27.54 12.22
C ILE A 310 36.37 28.77 12.99
N GLN A 311 36.71 28.87 14.28
CA GLN A 311 36.33 29.99 15.13
C GLN A 311 36.88 31.31 14.59
N ASN A 312 38.19 31.39 14.36
CA ASN A 312 38.86 32.57 13.83
C ASN A 312 38.37 32.90 12.42
N GLY A 313 38.18 31.90 11.55
CA GLY A 313 37.61 32.11 10.21
C GLY A 313 36.21 32.73 10.25
N THR A 314 35.38 32.32 11.21
CA THR A 314 34.04 32.87 11.43
C THR A 314 34.09 34.30 11.91
N PHE A 315 34.86 34.61 12.97
CA PHE A 315 34.94 35.95 13.55
C PHE A 315 35.67 36.96 12.66
N GLU A 316 36.76 36.55 12.03
CA GLU A 316 37.55 37.40 11.13
C GLU A 316 36.96 37.47 9.72
N LYS A 317 35.88 36.71 9.45
CA LYS A 317 35.22 36.58 8.13
C LYS A 317 36.20 36.16 7.03
N ARG A 318 37.19 35.33 7.36
CA ARG A 318 38.22 34.85 6.44
C ARG A 318 37.89 33.45 5.93
N PRO A 319 38.29 33.13 4.69
CA PRO A 319 38.16 31.77 4.19
C PRO A 319 39.08 30.83 4.98
N VAL A 320 38.59 29.62 5.19
CA VAL A 320 39.27 28.52 5.86
C VAL A 320 39.43 27.41 4.83
N GLU A 321 40.63 26.85 4.75
CA GLU A 321 40.86 25.66 3.95
C GLU A 321 40.27 24.45 4.71
N LEU A 322 39.26 23.82 4.13
CA LEU A 322 38.57 22.69 4.74
C LEU A 322 38.84 21.41 3.93
N THR A 323 39.13 20.33 4.64
CA THR A 323 39.09 18.97 4.12
C THR A 323 37.80 18.33 4.57
N ILE A 324 36.96 17.94 3.62
CA ILE A 324 35.60 17.49 3.88
C ILE A 324 35.37 16.15 3.20
N ASN A 325 35.00 15.15 3.99
CA ASN A 325 34.44 13.92 3.45
C ASN A 325 32.92 14.05 3.47
N ALA A 326 32.27 13.74 2.36
CA ALA A 326 30.83 13.70 2.29
C ALA A 326 30.38 12.48 1.50
N LYS A 327 29.11 12.13 1.65
CA LYS A 327 28.46 11.14 0.81
C LYS A 327 27.69 11.85 -0.28
N GLN A 328 27.88 11.41 -1.53
CA GLN A 328 27.07 11.88 -2.64
C GLN A 328 26.13 10.77 -3.08
N LYS A 329 24.84 11.07 -3.12
CA LYS A 329 23.82 10.16 -3.63
C LYS A 329 24.01 10.00 -5.14
N VAL A 330 24.13 8.76 -5.60
CA VAL A 330 24.49 8.44 -7.00
C VAL A 330 23.42 8.90 -8.00
N LYS A 331 22.14 8.88 -7.60
CA LYS A 331 21.00 9.15 -8.49
C LYS A 331 20.81 10.62 -8.87
N ASP A 332 20.97 11.53 -7.91
CA ASP A 332 20.64 12.96 -8.05
C ASP A 332 21.83 13.89 -7.73
N GLY A 333 22.97 13.33 -7.32
CA GLY A 333 24.18 14.08 -7.00
C GLY A 333 24.08 14.88 -5.70
N LEU A 334 23.02 14.70 -4.91
CA LEU A 334 22.85 15.41 -3.63
C LEU A 334 23.91 14.98 -2.62
N ILE A 335 24.45 15.97 -1.90
CA ILE A 335 25.47 15.77 -0.87
C ILE A 335 24.77 15.59 0.48
N SER A 336 25.13 14.54 1.20
CA SER A 336 24.71 14.23 2.57
C SER A 336 25.92 13.84 3.43
N ASP A 337 25.74 13.80 4.74
CA ASP A 337 26.77 13.37 5.71
C ASP A 337 28.15 14.03 5.50
N ALA A 338 28.17 15.34 5.23
CA ALA A 338 29.41 16.08 5.12
C ALA A 338 30.06 16.24 6.51
N VAL A 339 31.29 15.78 6.65
CA VAL A 339 32.09 15.84 7.88
C VAL A 339 33.39 16.58 7.59
N ILE A 340 33.67 17.60 8.39
CA ILE A 340 34.95 18.32 8.32
C ILE A 340 35.99 17.50 9.08
N ILE A 341 37.08 17.15 8.40
CA ILE A 341 38.18 16.36 8.97
C ILE A 341 39.36 17.24 9.34
N LYS A 342 39.55 18.33 8.60
CA LYS A 342 40.64 19.28 8.82
C LYS A 342 40.17 20.69 8.49
N ALA A 343 40.64 21.66 9.28
CA ALA A 343 40.41 23.07 9.02
C ALA A 343 41.69 23.88 9.25
N VAL A 344 42.14 24.63 8.25
CA VAL A 344 43.34 25.49 8.36
C VAL A 344 42.96 26.91 7.99
N LEU A 345 43.24 27.85 8.88
CA LEU A 345 42.97 29.27 8.63
C LEU A 345 43.91 29.78 7.54
N HIS A 346 43.35 30.36 6.48
CA HIS A 346 44.16 30.90 5.40
C HIS A 346 44.96 32.13 5.86
N GLN A 347 46.28 32.13 5.62
CA GLN A 347 47.11 33.29 5.91
C GLN A 347 46.88 34.37 4.85
N LYS A 348 46.67 35.63 5.28
CA LYS A 348 46.64 36.77 4.36
C LYS A 348 47.98 36.82 3.62
N GLN A 349 47.96 36.69 2.30
CA GLN A 349 49.04 37.26 1.49
C GLN A 349 49.05 38.78 1.78
N LYS A 350 50.22 39.27 2.18
CA LYS A 350 50.46 40.67 2.52
C LYS A 350 50.29 41.57 1.31
#